data_AF-A0AAE3H2I4-F1
#
_entry.id   AF-A0AAE3H2I4-F1
#
_cell.length_a   1.000
_cell.length_b   1.000
_cell.length_c   1.000
_cell.angle_alpha   90.00
_cell.angle_beta   90.00
_cell.angle_gamma   90.00
#
_symmetry.space_group_name_H-M   'P 1'
#
loop_
_entity.id
_entity.type
_entity.pdbx_description
1 polymer ?
#
loop_
_entity_poly.entity_id
_entity_poly.type
_entity_poly.pdbx_seq_one_letter_code
_entity_poly.pdbx_strand_id
1 'polypeptide(L)'
;MSKHSITITNIQCHGTSESGHDEVYLICQSDAGLPIRIPAGINVNHPMSSGDTWAVNQTLNYDYEVLVTLWDEDLSYDPNLATYLQSIDFAAGTLGLGLGTIQLTNRNGANYSVSYNLLS
;
A
#
# COMPACT_ATOMS: atom_id res chain seq x y z
N MET A 1 -10.25 -18.42 -12.90
CA MET A 1 -11.16 -17.50 -12.17
C MET A 1 -10.53 -17.29 -10.82
N SER A 2 -10.20 -16.04 -10.48
CA SER A 2 -9.69 -15.71 -9.14
C SER A 2 -10.78 -15.97 -8.11
N LYS A 3 -10.44 -16.66 -7.04
CA LYS A 3 -11.40 -16.99 -5.98
C LYS A 3 -11.62 -15.87 -4.99
N HIS A 4 -10.69 -14.92 -4.89
CA HIS A 4 -10.76 -13.86 -3.89
C HIS A 4 -10.42 -12.52 -4.51
N SER A 5 -10.94 -11.45 -3.92
CA SER A 5 -10.55 -10.09 -4.28
C SER A 5 -10.41 -9.21 -3.05
N ILE A 6 -9.43 -8.32 -3.11
CA ILE A 6 -9.18 -7.31 -2.09
C ILE A 6 -9.23 -5.94 -2.75
N THR A 7 -9.98 -5.02 -2.17
CA THR A 7 -9.97 -3.62 -2.60
C THR A 7 -9.27 -2.78 -1.54
N ILE A 8 -8.12 -2.19 -1.89
CA ILE A 8 -7.48 -1.14 -1.09
C ILE A 8 -8.26 0.14 -1.36
N THR A 9 -8.97 0.63 -0.35
CA THR A 9 -9.89 1.76 -0.50
C THR A 9 -9.17 3.08 -0.29
N ASN A 10 -8.51 3.24 0.86
CA ASN A 10 -7.75 4.43 1.18
C ASN A 10 -6.54 4.12 2.06
N ILE A 11 -5.60 5.06 2.04
CA ILE A 11 -4.45 5.11 2.93
C ILE A 11 -4.48 6.44 3.67
N GLN A 12 -4.43 6.40 4.99
CA GLN A 12 -4.37 7.59 5.83
C GLN A 12 -2.97 7.74 6.42
N CYS A 13 -2.38 8.93 6.32
CA CYS A 13 -1.13 9.26 7.00
C CYS A 13 -1.43 9.81 8.39
N HIS A 14 -0.83 9.21 9.41
CA HIS A 14 -0.83 9.71 10.79
C HIS A 14 0.50 10.35 11.15
N GLY A 15 1.59 9.95 10.49
CA GLY A 15 2.92 10.52 10.65
C GLY A 15 3.82 10.10 9.50
N THR A 16 4.72 11.00 9.10
CA THR A 16 5.65 10.84 7.97
C THR A 16 6.97 10.22 8.44
N SER A 17 7.73 9.62 7.51
CA SER A 17 9.11 9.15 7.74
C SER A 17 10.05 10.28 8.13
N GLU A 18 9.76 11.48 7.63
CA GLU A 18 10.63 12.63 7.74
C GLU A 18 9.86 13.94 7.96
N SER A 19 10.61 15.04 8.05
CA SER A 19 10.02 16.36 8.26
C SER A 19 9.43 16.89 6.95
N GLY A 20 8.10 16.88 6.83
CA GLY A 20 7.39 17.51 5.73
C GLY A 20 6.28 16.61 5.20
N HIS A 21 6.60 15.84 4.17
CA HIS A 21 5.70 14.91 3.51
C HIS A 21 6.50 13.71 3.03
N ASP A 22 5.84 12.57 2.89
CA ASP A 22 6.38 11.38 2.23
C ASP A 22 5.83 11.34 0.80
N GLU A 23 6.66 10.93 -0.16
CA GLU A 23 6.30 10.71 -1.55
C GLU A 23 5.88 9.25 -1.77
N VAL A 24 4.65 8.90 -1.38
CA VAL A 24 4.28 7.50 -1.28
C VAL A 24 3.84 6.85 -2.59
N TYR A 25 4.16 5.56 -2.74
CA TYR A 25 3.58 4.69 -3.76
C TYR A 25 3.38 3.26 -3.25
N LEU A 26 2.48 2.52 -3.88
CA LEU A 26 2.27 1.10 -3.62
C LEU A 26 2.91 0.24 -4.71
N ILE A 27 3.46 -0.89 -4.28
CA ILE A 27 3.66 -2.06 -5.13
C ILE A 27 2.72 -3.16 -4.63
N CYS A 28 1.82 -3.61 -5.50
CA CYS A 28 0.91 -4.70 -5.21
C CYS A 28 1.24 -5.91 -6.07
N GLN A 29 1.31 -7.09 -5.48
CA GLN A 29 1.64 -8.32 -6.18
C GLN A 29 0.71 -9.45 -5.73
N SER A 30 -0.08 -9.98 -6.65
CA SER A 30 -0.99 -11.11 -6.42
C SER A 30 -0.31 -12.41 -6.83
N ASP A 31 -0.29 -13.41 -5.95
CA ASP A 31 0.19 -14.78 -6.20
C ASP A 31 1.57 -14.85 -6.88
N ALA A 32 2.51 -14.01 -6.41
CA ALA A 32 3.85 -13.84 -7.01
C ALA A 32 3.85 -13.50 -8.52
N GLY A 33 2.74 -12.95 -9.04
CA GLY A 33 2.58 -12.49 -10.41
C GLY A 33 3.34 -11.20 -10.71
N LEU A 34 2.96 -10.53 -11.80
CA LEU A 34 3.58 -9.24 -12.15
C LEU A 34 3.19 -8.16 -11.13
N PRO A 35 4.16 -7.45 -10.52
CA PRO A 35 3.85 -6.37 -9.60
C PRO A 35 3.22 -5.20 -10.35
N ILE A 36 2.21 -4.58 -9.73
CA ILE A 36 1.60 -3.35 -10.20
C ILE A 36 2.01 -2.20 -9.28
N ARG A 37 2.33 -1.05 -9.88
CA ARG A 37 2.69 0.18 -9.17
C ARG A 37 1.51 1.15 -9.17
N ILE A 38 1.23 1.76 -8.02
CA ILE A 38 0.13 2.71 -7.86
C ILE A 38 0.67 3.93 -7.11
N PRO A 39 0.51 5.17 -7.63
CA PRO A 39 -0.01 5.47 -8.95
C PRO A 39 0.85 4.89 -10.09
N ALA A 40 0.22 4.63 -11.24
CA ALA A 40 0.90 4.01 -12.37
C ALA A 40 1.91 4.96 -13.00
N GLY A 41 3.03 4.41 -13.47
CA GLY A 41 4.14 5.17 -14.06
C GLY A 41 5.44 4.95 -13.29
N ILE A 42 6.56 5.30 -13.90
CA ILE A 42 7.86 5.37 -13.23
C ILE A 42 7.97 6.78 -12.64
N ASN A 43 8.48 6.92 -11.42
CA ASN A 43 8.71 8.21 -10.76
C ASN A 43 7.44 9.04 -10.51
N VAL A 44 6.29 8.37 -10.37
CA VAL A 44 5.00 9.01 -10.05
C VAL A 44 4.64 8.64 -8.63
N ASN A 45 4.52 9.58 -7.72
CA ASN A 45 4.17 9.29 -6.33
C ASN A 45 2.94 10.11 -5.90
N HIS A 46 2.44 9.82 -4.71
CA HIS A 46 1.38 10.57 -4.08
C HIS A 46 1.96 11.26 -2.83
N PRO A 47 2.05 12.60 -2.79
CA PRO A 47 2.54 13.28 -1.61
C PRO A 47 1.56 13.13 -0.45
N MET A 48 2.06 12.77 0.73
CA MET A 48 1.25 12.60 1.95
C MET A 48 1.89 13.33 3.13
N SER A 49 1.15 14.25 3.73
CA SER A 49 1.44 14.83 5.04
C SER A 49 0.59 14.19 6.13
N SER A 50 1.01 14.34 7.40
CA SER A 50 0.21 13.88 8.54
C SER A 50 -1.20 14.47 8.51
N GLY A 51 -2.21 13.59 8.58
CA GLY A 51 -3.63 13.92 8.45
C GLY A 51 -4.20 13.68 7.05
N ASP A 52 -3.37 13.54 6.03
CA ASP A 52 -3.84 13.32 4.66
C ASP A 52 -4.44 11.93 4.47
N THR A 53 -5.32 11.83 3.48
CA THR A 53 -5.95 10.58 3.06
C THR A 53 -5.87 10.45 1.55
N TRP A 54 -5.25 9.37 1.09
CA TRP A 54 -5.17 8.99 -0.30
C TRP A 54 -6.24 7.96 -0.65
N ALA A 55 -7.13 8.30 -1.59
CA ALA A 55 -8.14 7.38 -2.12
C ALA A 55 -7.55 6.50 -3.24
N VAL A 56 -7.16 5.28 -2.89
CA VAL A 56 -6.49 4.33 -3.81
C VAL A 56 -7.51 3.63 -4.73
N ASN A 57 -8.60 3.11 -4.15
CA ASN A 57 -9.65 2.36 -4.84
C ASN A 57 -9.15 1.28 -5.82
N GLN A 58 -8.12 0.54 -5.45
CA GLN A 58 -7.56 -0.52 -6.27
C GLN A 58 -8.08 -1.89 -5.84
N THR A 59 -8.72 -2.61 -6.77
CA THR A 59 -9.07 -4.02 -6.60
C THR A 59 -7.98 -4.93 -7.16
N LEU A 60 -7.63 -5.96 -6.40
CA LEU A 60 -6.65 -6.98 -6.73
C LEU A 60 -7.32 -8.35 -6.60
N ASN A 61 -7.12 -9.18 -7.61
CA ASN A 61 -7.70 -10.52 -7.68
C ASN A 61 -6.60 -11.55 -7.43
N TYR A 62 -6.91 -12.57 -6.63
CA TYR A 62 -5.91 -13.56 -6.22
C TYR A 62 -6.55 -14.90 -5.88
N ASP A 63 -5.72 -15.94 -5.85
CA ASP A 63 -6.07 -17.30 -5.44
C ASP A 63 -5.51 -17.66 -4.07
N TYR A 64 -4.27 -17.26 -3.76
CA TYR A 64 -3.59 -17.55 -2.50
C TYR A 64 -3.30 -16.28 -1.69
N GLU A 65 -2.60 -15.30 -2.25
CA GLU A 65 -2.21 -14.11 -1.51
C GLU A 65 -2.04 -12.84 -2.36
N VAL A 66 -2.09 -11.69 -1.68
CA VAL A 66 -1.67 -10.41 -2.22
C VAL A 66 -0.72 -9.72 -1.26
N LEU A 67 0.49 -9.42 -1.73
CA LEU A 67 1.42 -8.56 -1.05
C LEU A 67 1.22 -7.11 -1.47
N VAL A 68 0.88 -6.23 -0.53
CA VAL A 68 0.79 -4.77 -0.74
C VAL A 68 1.92 -4.12 0.02
N THR A 69 2.84 -3.48 -0.69
CA THR A 69 4.00 -2.80 -0.11
C THR A 69 3.89 -1.30 -0.32
N LEU A 70 3.99 -0.53 0.75
CA LEU A 70 4.07 0.93 0.76
C LEU A 70 5.52 1.37 0.79
N TRP A 71 5.86 2.29 -0.09
CA TRP A 71 7.18 2.87 -0.27
C TRP A 71 7.11 4.38 -0.19
N ASP A 72 8.22 4.98 0.21
CA ASP A 72 8.52 6.41 0.16
C ASP A 72 9.53 6.67 -0.97
N GLU A 73 9.32 7.70 -1.77
CA GLU A 73 10.13 8.01 -2.95
C GLU A 73 10.58 9.47 -2.96
N ASP A 74 11.45 9.86 -2.02
CA ASP A 74 11.95 11.23 -1.84
C ASP A 74 12.51 11.83 -3.15
N LEU A 75 13.16 11.00 -3.97
CA LEU A 75 13.78 11.40 -5.23
C LEU A 75 13.29 10.52 -6.37
N SER A 76 12.32 11.06 -7.10
CA SER A 76 11.64 10.47 -8.27
C SER A 76 12.56 10.24 -9.49
N TYR A 77 13.86 9.95 -9.34
CA TYR A 77 14.72 9.54 -10.46
C TYR A 77 15.84 8.58 -10.04
N ASP A 78 16.00 8.30 -8.75
CA ASP A 78 16.93 7.28 -8.26
C ASP A 78 16.16 6.21 -7.47
N PRO A 79 15.90 5.04 -8.09
CA PRO A 79 15.17 3.96 -7.43
C PRO A 79 15.90 3.37 -6.23
N ASN A 80 17.20 3.67 -6.04
CA ASN A 80 17.95 3.23 -4.86
C ASN A 80 17.66 4.08 -3.62
N LEU A 81 16.96 5.20 -3.78
CA LEU A 81 16.56 6.08 -2.69
C LEU A 81 15.12 5.82 -2.22
N ALA A 82 14.37 4.95 -2.90
CA ALA A 82 13.06 4.53 -2.43
C ALA A 82 13.19 3.78 -1.09
N THR A 83 12.50 4.27 -0.07
CA THR A 83 12.54 3.71 1.27
C THR A 83 11.35 2.80 1.50
N TYR A 84 11.62 1.56 1.89
CA TYR A 84 10.56 0.64 2.30
C TYR A 84 9.88 1.17 3.57
N LEU A 85 8.57 1.39 3.51
CA LEU A 85 7.80 1.76 4.69
C LEU A 85 7.27 0.51 5.38
N GLN A 86 6.41 -0.26 4.69
CA GLN A 86 5.85 -1.49 5.23
C GLN A 86 5.21 -2.35 4.14
N SER A 87 4.96 -3.62 4.42
CA SER A 87 4.17 -4.52 3.59
C SER A 87 3.06 -5.19 4.40
N ILE A 88 1.97 -5.50 3.71
CA ILE A 88 0.84 -6.27 4.21
C ILE A 88 0.66 -7.46 3.29
N ASP A 89 0.56 -8.64 3.89
CA ASP A 89 0.16 -9.86 3.19
C ASP A 89 -1.33 -10.15 3.45
N PHE A 90 -2.10 -10.20 2.38
CA PHE A 90 -3.50 -10.61 2.38
C PHE A 90 -3.62 -12.05 1.86
N ALA A 91 -3.40 -13.02 2.73
CA ALA A 91 -3.57 -14.43 2.40
C ALA A 91 -5.03 -14.90 2.51
N ALA A 92 -5.42 -15.85 1.65
CA ALA A 92 -6.75 -16.45 1.67
C ALA A 92 -6.98 -17.19 3.00
N GLY A 93 -8.09 -16.86 3.67
CA GLY A 93 -8.50 -17.50 4.92
C GLY A 93 -7.79 -17.03 6.20
N THR A 94 -6.87 -16.06 6.12
CA THR A 94 -6.19 -15.50 7.30
C THR A 94 -6.90 -14.28 7.89
N LEU A 95 -7.69 -13.57 7.08
CA LEU A 95 -8.43 -12.37 7.47
C LEU A 95 -9.94 -12.58 7.30
N GLY A 96 -10.73 -11.97 8.19
CA GLY A 96 -12.19 -11.99 8.09
C GLY A 96 -12.69 -11.23 6.86
N LEU A 97 -13.75 -11.71 6.21
CA LEU A 97 -14.37 -11.04 5.07
C LEU A 97 -14.93 -9.66 5.46
N GLY A 98 -14.94 -8.74 4.49
CA GLY A 98 -15.50 -7.40 4.64
C GLY A 98 -14.45 -6.32 4.89
N LEU A 99 -14.89 -5.24 5.54
CA LEU A 99 -14.07 -4.05 5.78
C LEU A 99 -13.07 -4.27 6.90
N GLY A 100 -11.84 -3.81 6.70
CA GLY A 100 -10.79 -3.82 7.70
C GLY A 100 -9.86 -2.63 7.59
N THR A 101 -9.03 -2.44 8.61
CA THR A 101 -7.97 -1.45 8.62
C THR A 101 -6.75 -2.03 9.31
N ILE A 102 -5.59 -1.87 8.69
CA ILE A 102 -4.30 -2.27 9.25
C ILE A 102 -3.48 -1.01 9.50
N GLN A 103 -2.87 -0.93 10.69
CA GLN A 103 -1.88 0.09 11.01
C GLN A 103 -0.50 -0.37 10.57
N LEU A 104 0.23 0.52 9.92
CA LEU A 104 1.58 0.34 9.41
C LEU A 104 2.47 1.37 10.06
N THR A 105 3.40 0.90 10.90
CA THR A 105 4.44 1.74 11.49
C THR A 105 5.81 1.22 11.10
N ASN A 106 6.75 2.10 10.80
CA ASN A 106 8.15 1.73 10.57
C ASN A 106 9.08 2.34 11.64
N ARG A 107 10.38 2.02 11.57
CA ARG A 107 11.39 2.53 12.51
C ARG A 107 11.76 4.00 12.31
N ASN A 108 11.39 4.58 11.17
CA ASN A 108 11.71 5.96 10.81
C ASN A 108 10.60 6.93 11.21
N GLY A 109 9.50 6.45 11.80
CA GLY A 109 8.41 7.30 12.30
C GLY A 109 7.18 7.36 11.40
N ALA A 110 7.26 6.79 10.18
CA ALA A 110 6.11 6.64 9.30
C ALA A 110 5.02 5.83 10.00
N ASN A 111 3.80 6.36 9.97
CA ASN A 111 2.61 5.78 10.59
C ASN A 111 1.42 5.98 9.65
N TYR A 112 0.92 4.88 9.11
CA TYR A 112 -0.13 4.86 8.11
C TYR A 112 -1.23 3.87 8.47
N SER A 113 -2.48 4.17 8.11
CA SER A 113 -3.55 3.19 8.09
C SER A 113 -3.88 2.81 6.66
N VAL A 114 -4.03 1.52 6.39
CA VAL A 114 -4.54 1.01 5.12
C VAL A 114 -5.93 0.42 5.34
N SER A 115 -6.94 1.03 4.75
CA SER A 115 -8.32 0.54 4.79
C SER A 115 -8.64 -0.30 3.56
N TYR A 116 -9.29 -1.43 3.77
CA TYR A 116 -9.53 -2.40 2.71
C TYR A 116 -10.90 -3.08 2.83
N ASN A 117 -11.33 -3.70 1.73
CA ASN A 117 -12.51 -4.57 1.68
C ASN A 117 -12.14 -5.93 1.07
N LEU A 118 -12.23 -7.00 1.87
CA LEU A 118 -12.01 -8.38 1.43
C LEU A 118 -13.33 -9.01 0.96
N LEU A 119 -13.30 -9.58 -0.24
CA LEU A 119 -14.41 -10.32 -0.83
C LEU A 119 -13.97 -11.74 -1.19
N SER A 120 -14.85 -12.69 -0.89
CA SER A 120 -14.75 -14.10 -1.30
C SER A 120 -15.25 -14.31 -2.72
#